data_AF-A0A1Y5F3M7-F1
#
_entry.id   AF-A0A1Y5F3M7-F1
#
_cell.length_a   1.000
_cell.length_b   1.000
_cell.length_c   1.000
_cell.angle_alpha   90.00
_cell.angle_beta   90.00
_cell.angle_gamma   90.00
#
_symmetry.space_group_name_H-M   'P 1'
#
loop_
_entity.id
_entity.type
_entity.pdbx_description
1 polymer ?
#
loop_
_entity_poly.entity_id
_entity_poly.type
_entity_poly.pdbx_seq_one_letter_code
_entity_poly.pdbx_strand_id
1 'polypeptide(L)'
;MENSAKIRCWIYLLLGISATVVCMNQNVHYISGSFIQTNIDFWKDTWVNPASRSITLDIFFLTASIAVWMIHEAMRLKIKHVWAYLVFGLIIAISLTVPLFLIAREFAIAKNNTKSSSTPQPAG
;
A
#
# COMPACT_ATOMS: atom_id res chain seq x y z
N MET A 1 -6.66 -12.58 17.28
CA MET A 1 -5.37 -12.04 16.78
C MET A 1 -4.40 -11.95 17.93
N GLU A 2 -3.19 -12.48 17.73
CA GLU A 2 -2.08 -12.35 18.69
C GLU A 2 -1.70 -10.88 18.89
N ASN A 3 -1.09 -10.55 20.04
CA ASN A 3 -0.70 -9.18 20.37
C ASN A 3 0.32 -8.59 19.38
N SER A 4 1.27 -9.40 18.92
CA SER A 4 2.26 -8.98 17.91
C SER A 4 1.61 -8.56 16.59
N ALA A 5 0.52 -9.21 16.17
CA ALA A 5 -0.23 -8.83 14.97
C ALA A 5 -0.96 -7.49 15.15
N LYS A 6 -1.55 -7.25 16.33
CA LYS A 6 -2.19 -5.97 16.64
C LYS A 6 -1.18 -4.82 16.62
N ILE A 7 0.02 -5.03 17.17
CA ILE A 7 1.11 -4.05 17.16
C ILE A 7 1.51 -3.71 15.72
N ARG A 8 1.68 -4.72 14.85
CA ARG A 8 1.95 -4.49 13.42
C ARG A 8 0.86 -3.66 12.76
N CYS A 9 -0.42 -3.97 13.00
CA CYS A 9 -1.53 -3.17 12.46
C CYS A 9 -1.46 -1.70 12.89
N TRP A 10 -1.15 -1.42 14.16
CA TRP A 10 -0.97 -0.04 14.64
C TRP A 10 0.21 0.66 13.98
N ILE A 11 1.35 -0.03 13.83
CA ILE A 11 2.52 0.51 13.13
C ILE A 11 2.14 0.87 11.68
N TYR A 12 1.48 -0.04 10.96
CA TYR A 12 1.04 0.23 9.59
C TYR A 12 0.07 1.40 9.52
N LEU A 13 -0.89 1.49 10.44
CA LEU A 13 -1.84 2.60 10.48
C LEU A 13 -1.12 3.94 10.69
N LEU A 14 -0.20 4.01 11.65
CA LEU A 14 0.57 5.21 11.94
C LEU A 14 1.47 5.60 10.76
N LEU A 15 2.13 4.64 10.12
CA LEU A 15 2.93 4.88 8.92
C LEU A 15 2.06 5.42 7.77
N GLY A 16 0.90 4.80 7.51
CA GLY A 16 0.00 5.22 6.44
C GLY A 16 -0.54 6.63 6.66
N ILE A 17 -0.97 6.96 7.88
CA ILE A 17 -1.44 8.31 8.22
C ILE A 17 -0.30 9.32 8.09
N SER A 18 0.86 9.03 8.69
CA SER A 18 2.01 9.93 8.67
C SER A 18 2.49 10.20 7.25
N ALA A 19 2.62 9.15 6.44
CA ALA A 19 3.04 9.28 5.05
C ALA A 19 2.01 10.07 4.22
N THR A 20 0.71 9.88 4.47
CA THR A 20 -0.33 10.65 3.78
C THR A 20 -0.24 12.13 4.14
N VAL A 21 -0.10 12.47 5.43
CA VAL A 21 0.02 13.86 5.88
C VAL A 21 1.27 14.52 5.28
N VAL A 22 2.41 13.83 5.35
CA VAL A 22 3.68 14.36 4.81
C VAL A 22 3.60 14.48 3.28
N CYS A 23 3.19 13.46 2.54
CA CYS A 23 3.12 13.57 1.08
C CYS A 23 2.08 14.61 0.61
N MET A 24 0.91 14.68 1.26
CA MET A 24 -0.14 15.61 0.87
C MET A 24 0.23 17.07 1.16
N ASN A 25 0.92 17.33 2.27
CA ASN A 25 1.41 18.68 2.58
C ASN A 25 2.35 19.22 1.47
N GLN A 26 3.13 18.34 0.86
CA GLN A 26 4.00 18.69 -0.26
C GLN A 26 3.20 18.86 -1.55
N ASN A 27 2.22 17.99 -1.81
CA ASN A 27 1.36 18.07 -3.00
C ASN A 27 0.50 19.36 -3.05
N VAL A 28 0.20 19.99 -1.91
CA VAL A 28 -0.53 21.27 -1.86
C VAL A 28 0.14 22.37 -2.70
N HIS A 29 1.46 22.34 -2.86
CA HIS A 29 2.20 23.32 -3.66
C HIS A 29 1.86 23.27 -5.16
N TYR A 30 1.30 22.17 -5.65
CA TYR A 30 0.89 21.99 -7.04
C TYR A 30 -0.58 22.32 -7.29
N ILE A 31 -1.34 22.68 -6.24
CA ILE A 31 -2.76 23.04 -6.35
C ILE A 31 -2.87 24.50 -6.82
N SER A 32 -2.64 24.72 -8.11
CA SER A 32 -2.61 26.06 -8.73
C SER A 32 -3.56 26.20 -9.92
N GLY A 33 -4.36 25.17 -10.24
CA GLY A 33 -5.24 25.17 -11.40
C GLY A 33 -6.18 23.96 -11.49
N SER A 34 -6.42 23.46 -12.71
CA SER A 34 -7.22 22.26 -12.94
C SER A 34 -6.49 20.99 -12.47
N PHE A 35 -7.23 19.92 -12.15
CA PHE A 35 -6.66 18.63 -11.75
C PHE A 35 -5.61 18.12 -12.75
N ILE A 36 -5.87 18.30 -14.05
CA ILE A 36 -4.95 17.88 -15.13
C ILE A 36 -3.65 18.69 -15.08
N GLN A 37 -3.73 20.01 -14.90
CA GLN A 37 -2.56 20.88 -14.85
C GLN A 37 -1.68 20.57 -13.63
N THR A 38 -2.30 20.41 -12.46
CA THR A 38 -1.63 19.98 -11.23
C THR A 38 -0.86 18.67 -11.41
N ASN A 39 -1.44 17.67 -12.09
CA ASN A 39 -0.77 16.41 -12.38
C ASN A 39 0.41 16.60 -13.34
N ILE A 40 0.24 17.39 -14.41
CA ILE A 40 1.30 17.65 -15.38
C ILE A 40 2.51 18.32 -14.71
N ASP A 41 2.27 19.34 -13.89
CA ASP A 41 3.36 20.10 -13.27
C ASP A 41 4.09 19.28 -12.20
N PHE A 42 3.36 18.46 -11.42
CA PHE A 42 3.97 17.47 -10.53
C PHE A 42 4.92 16.52 -11.27
N TRP A 43 4.45 15.91 -12.37
CA TRP A 43 5.27 14.96 -13.13
C TRP A 43 6.48 15.62 -13.80
N LYS A 44 6.35 16.86 -14.28
CA LYS A 44 7.50 17.60 -14.83
C LYS A 44 8.62 17.76 -13.79
N ASP A 45 8.28 18.12 -12.56
CA ASP A 45 9.26 18.33 -11.50
C ASP A 45 9.93 17.03 -11.04
N THR A 46 9.22 15.89 -11.10
CA THR A 46 9.85 14.58 -10.87
C THR A 46 10.91 14.24 -11.92
N TRP A 47 10.90 14.89 -13.09
CA TRP A 47 11.80 14.61 -14.21
C TRP A 47 12.81 15.72 -14.53
N VAL A 48 12.93 16.74 -13.68
CA VAL A 48 13.70 17.95 -14.01
C VAL A 48 15.21 17.71 -14.08
N ASN A 49 15.78 16.83 -13.27
CA ASN A 49 17.22 16.57 -13.23
C ASN A 49 17.55 15.07 -13.06
N PRO A 50 18.82 14.65 -13.26
CA PRO A 50 19.18 13.23 -13.14
C PRO A 50 18.86 12.61 -11.77
N ALA A 51 18.99 13.36 -10.66
CA ALA A 51 18.70 12.85 -9.33
C ALA A 51 17.19 12.62 -9.12
N SER A 52 16.34 13.56 -9.54
CA SER A 52 14.89 13.42 -9.45
C SER A 52 14.38 12.26 -10.32
N ARG A 53 14.94 12.09 -11.52
CA ARG A 53 14.65 10.96 -12.40
C ARG A 53 15.03 9.62 -11.77
N SER A 54 16.21 9.55 -11.16
CA SER A 54 16.68 8.34 -10.47
C SER A 54 15.71 7.92 -9.36
N ILE A 55 15.32 8.86 -8.48
CA ILE A 55 14.37 8.59 -7.39
C ILE A 55 13.00 8.17 -7.94
N THR A 56 12.55 8.81 -9.02
CA THR A 56 11.26 8.48 -9.66
C THR A 56 11.26 7.05 -10.22
N LEU A 57 12.34 6.65 -10.90
CA LEU A 57 12.50 5.29 -11.41
C LEU A 57 12.60 4.27 -10.28
N ASP A 58 13.36 4.57 -9.21
CA ASP A 58 13.45 3.71 -8.03
C ASP A 58 12.06 3.46 -7.41
N ILE A 59 11.28 4.53 -7.19
CA ILE A 59 9.92 4.43 -6.65
C ILE A 59 9.01 3.64 -7.61
N PHE A 60 9.15 3.84 -8.93
CA PHE A 60 8.36 3.12 -9.93
C PHE A 60 8.61 1.61 -9.85
N PHE A 61 9.87 1.18 -9.89
CA PHE A 61 10.21 -0.24 -9.82
C PHE A 61 9.87 -0.85 -8.46
N LEU A 62 10.12 -0.13 -7.36
CA LEU A 62 9.73 -0.57 -6.01
C LEU A 62 8.22 -0.79 -5.92
N THR A 63 7.43 0.17 -6.41
CA THR A 63 5.97 0.08 -6.43
C THR A 63 5.50 -1.10 -7.28
N ALA A 64 6.09 -1.32 -8.45
CA ALA A 64 5.78 -2.46 -9.30
C ALA A 64 6.06 -3.80 -8.58
N SER A 65 7.21 -3.92 -7.91
CA SER A 65 7.54 -5.10 -7.11
C SER A 65 6.55 -5.32 -5.96
N ILE A 66 6.19 -4.26 -5.23
CA ILE A 66 5.20 -4.33 -4.15
C ILE A 66 3.83 -4.74 -4.70
N ALA A 67 3.41 -4.20 -5.85
CA ALA A 67 2.14 -4.54 -6.48
C ALA A 67 2.07 -6.03 -6.83
N VAL A 68 3.13 -6.59 -7.43
CA VAL A 68 3.21 -8.03 -7.73
C VAL A 68 3.11 -8.85 -6.44
N TRP A 69 3.82 -8.45 -5.39
CA TRP A 69 3.76 -9.12 -4.09
C TRP A 69 2.35 -9.06 -3.47
N MET A 70 1.68 -7.89 -3.51
CA MET A 70 0.32 -7.71 -3.00
C MET A 70 -0.68 -8.62 -3.71
N ILE A 71 -0.58 -8.71 -5.04
CA ILE A 71 -1.43 -9.60 -5.84
C ILE A 71 -1.20 -11.05 -5.43
N HIS A 72 0.06 -11.50 -5.38
CA HIS A 72 0.39 -12.87 -5.00
C HIS A 72 -0.11 -13.23 -3.60
N GLU A 73 0.15 -12.36 -2.62
CA GLU A 73 -0.20 -12.62 -1.23
C GLU A 73 -1.72 -12.61 -1.01
N ALA A 74 -2.46 -11.79 -1.75
CA ALA A 74 -3.91 -11.83 -1.68
C ALA A 74 -4.54 -13.04 -2.33
N MET A 75 -3.97 -13.53 -3.43
CA MET A 75 -4.40 -14.81 -4.00
C MET A 75 -4.18 -15.94 -2.98
N ARG A 76 -3.01 -15.97 -2.34
CA ARG A 76 -2.67 -16.95 -1.29
C ARG A 76 -3.61 -16.87 -0.08
N LEU A 77 -3.90 -15.68 0.41
CA LEU A 77 -4.70 -15.45 1.61
C LEU A 77 -6.20 -15.30 1.34
N LYS A 78 -6.62 -15.37 0.06
CA LYS A 78 -8.00 -15.13 -0.41
C LYS A 78 -8.55 -13.76 0.02
N ILE A 79 -7.70 -12.74 0.00
CA ILE A 79 -8.10 -11.33 0.25
C ILE A 79 -8.82 -10.81 -0.99
N LYS A 80 -10.06 -10.34 -0.84
CA LYS A 80 -10.85 -9.79 -1.94
C LYS A 80 -10.45 -8.33 -2.24
N HIS A 81 -10.63 -7.91 -3.49
CA HIS A 81 -10.48 -6.51 -3.95
C HIS A 81 -9.05 -5.91 -3.88
N VAL A 82 -7.99 -6.70 -4.13
CA VAL A 82 -6.63 -6.12 -4.24
C VAL A 82 -6.51 -5.02 -5.28
N TRP A 83 -7.23 -5.16 -6.39
CA TRP A 83 -7.32 -4.14 -7.43
C TRP A 83 -7.67 -2.75 -6.87
N ALA A 84 -8.52 -2.65 -5.84
CA ALA A 84 -8.85 -1.36 -5.24
C ALA A 84 -7.62 -0.70 -4.62
N TYR A 85 -6.76 -1.45 -3.91
CA TYR A 85 -5.52 -0.92 -3.35
C TYR A 85 -4.52 -0.47 -4.42
N LEU A 86 -4.48 -1.17 -5.56
CA LEU A 86 -3.62 -0.79 -6.68
C LEU A 86 -4.13 0.49 -7.37
N VAL A 87 -5.43 0.58 -7.62
CA VAL A 87 -6.06 1.78 -8.21
C VAL A 87 -5.93 2.97 -7.28
N PHE A 88 -6.24 2.81 -5.99
CA PHE A 88 -6.05 3.87 -5.02
C PHE A 88 -4.57 4.23 -4.83
N GLY A 89 -3.64 3.30 -5.03
CA GLY A 89 -2.21 3.59 -4.98
C GLY A 89 -1.81 4.53 -6.11
N LEU A 90 -2.29 4.24 -7.33
CA LEU A 90 -2.02 5.06 -8.52
C LEU A 90 -2.70 6.44 -8.47
N ILE A 91 -3.88 6.54 -7.85
CA ILE A 91 -4.68 7.78 -7.84
C ILE A 91 -4.44 8.65 -6.59
N ILE A 92 -4.26 8.04 -5.42
CA ILE A 92 -4.20 8.75 -4.14
C ILE A 92 -2.77 8.79 -3.61
N ALA A 93 -2.25 7.65 -3.16
CA ALA A 93 -0.88 7.51 -2.66
C ALA A 93 -0.58 6.04 -2.35
N ILE A 94 0.47 5.50 -2.99
CA ILE A 94 1.00 4.16 -2.67
C ILE A 94 1.37 4.06 -1.18
N SER A 95 1.88 5.16 -0.61
CA SER A 95 2.28 5.25 0.80
C SER A 95 1.12 5.09 1.80
N LEU A 96 -0.13 5.20 1.36
CA LEU A 96 -1.32 4.90 2.17
C LEU A 96 -1.87 3.51 1.87
N THR A 97 -1.94 3.13 0.59
CA THR A 97 -2.59 1.89 0.19
C THR A 97 -1.80 0.65 0.57
N VAL A 98 -0.47 0.71 0.58
CA VAL A 98 0.38 -0.40 1.01
C VAL A 98 0.19 -0.70 2.51
N PRO A 99 0.25 0.27 3.44
CA PRO A 99 -0.07 0.01 4.84
C PRO A 99 -1.49 -0.50 5.08
N LEU A 100 -2.50 0.01 4.36
CA LEU A 100 -3.86 -0.51 4.47
C LEU A 100 -3.96 -1.98 4.02
N PHE A 101 -3.27 -2.34 2.94
CA PHE A 101 -3.19 -3.74 2.49
C PHE A 101 -2.51 -4.63 3.54
N LEU A 102 -1.42 -4.15 4.16
CA LEU A 102 -0.72 -4.88 5.22
C LEU A 102 -1.62 -5.15 6.44
N ILE A 103 -2.49 -4.22 6.80
CA ILE A 103 -3.50 -4.43 7.84
C ILE A 103 -4.50 -5.53 7.42
N ALA A 104 -5.05 -5.45 6.21
CA ALA A 104 -5.97 -6.46 5.69
C ALA A 104 -5.33 -7.86 5.64
N ARG A 105 -4.03 -7.91 5.32
CA ARG A 105 -3.22 -9.12 5.33
C ARG A 105 -3.11 -9.75 6.71
N GLU A 106 -2.84 -8.98 7.77
CA GLU A 106 -2.78 -9.50 9.15
C GLU A 106 -4.12 -10.13 9.58
N PHE A 107 -5.24 -9.50 9.24
CA PHE A 107 -6.57 -10.06 9.48
C PHE A 107 -6.79 -11.39 8.75
N ALA A 108 -6.36 -11.47 7.48
CA ALA A 108 -6.52 -12.68 6.69
C ALA A 108 -5.66 -13.84 7.22
N ILE A 109 -4.43 -13.57 7.64
CA ILE A 109 -3.55 -14.57 8.29
C ILE A 109 -4.21 -15.09 9.56
N ALA A 110 -4.67 -14.20 10.44
CA ALA A 110 -5.30 -14.58 11.70
C ALA A 110 -6.57 -15.44 11.51
N LYS A 111 -7.35 -15.16 10.46
CA LYS A 111 -8.53 -15.94 10.07
C LYS A 111 -8.17 -17.33 9.55
N ASN A 112 -7.08 -17.46 8.80
CA ASN A 112 -6.65 -18.75 8.27
C ASN A 112 -6.06 -19.65 9.36
N ASN A 113 -5.32 -19.08 10.32
CA ASN A 113 -4.77 -19.83 11.46
C ASN A 113 -5.86 -20.42 12.36
N THR A 114 -6.97 -19.69 12.57
CA THR A 114 -8.11 -20.20 13.35
C THR A 114 -8.84 -21.34 12.64
N LYS A 115 -8.94 -21.30 11.30
CA LYS A 115 -9.51 -22.41 10.52
C LYS A 115 -8.68 -23.68 10.66
N SER A 116 -7.36 -23.59 10.49
CA SER A 116 -6.47 -24.76 10.61
C SER A 116 -6.51 -25.41 12.00
N SER A 117 -6.68 -24.63 13.07
CA SER A 117 -6.80 -25.18 14.44
C SER A 117 -8.16 -25.82 14.74
N SER A 118 -9.18 -25.57 13.90
CA SER A 118 -10.56 -26.06 14.11
C SER A 118 -10.90 -27.32 13.32
N THR A 119 -10.03 -27.78 12.41
CA THR A 119 -10.25 -29.00 11.64
C THR A 119 -9.92 -30.22 12.52
N PRO A 120 -10.89 -31.10 12.84
CA PRO A 120 -10.62 -32.31 13.61
C PRO A 120 -9.67 -33.22 12.82
N GLN A 121 -8.63 -33.71 13.49
CA GLN A 121 -7.73 -34.70 12.92
C GLN A 121 -8.51 -36.01 12.68
N PRO A 122 -8.49 -36.60 11.47
CA PRO A 122 -9.22 -37.84 11.23
C PRO A 122 -8.67 -38.92 12.15
N ALA A 123 -9.55 -39.54 12.95
CA ALA A 123 -9.22 -40.71 13.75
C ALA A 123 -8.82 -41.83 12.78
N GLY A 124 -7.56 -42.25 12.87
CA GLY A 124 -7.03 -43.39 12.13
C GLY A 124 -7.56 -44.71 12.68
#